data_AF-A0A452XJ53-F1
#
_entry.id   AF-A0A452XJ53-F1
#
_cell.length_a   1.000
_cell.length_b   1.000
_cell.length_c   1.000
_cell.angle_alpha   90.00
_cell.angle_beta   90.00
_cell.angle_gamma   90.00
#
_symmetry.space_group_name_H-M   'P 1'
#
loop_
_entity.id
_entity.type
_entity.pdbx_description
1 polymer ?
#
loop_
_entity_poly.entity_id
_entity_poly.type
_entity_poly.pdbx_seq_one_letter_code
_entity_poly.pdbx_strand_id
1 'polypeptide(L)' 'MAEAAFRHYDTLLGTAVEHDHSMDLSQLIEGSDLSDLDATFCPEERWEAVKRLPAHKAAEPDGFSAEFLRVC' A
#
# COMPACT_ATOMS: atom_id res chain seq x y z
N MET A 1 12.12 12.68 23.50
CA MET A 1 12.21 12.38 22.05
C MET A 1 10.97 12.80 21.29
N ALA A 2 9.76 12.42 21.73
CA ALA A 2 8.51 12.81 21.06
C ALA A 2 8.37 14.33 20.81
N GLU A 3 8.74 15.17 21.79
CA GLU A 3 8.64 16.63 21.66
C GLU A 3 9.57 17.21 20.57
N ALA A 4 10.79 16.69 20.47
CA ALA A 4 11.76 17.14 19.45
C ALA A 4 11.32 16.72 18.04
N ALA A 5 10.78 15.51 17.90
CA ALA A 5 10.21 15.03 16.64
C ALA A 5 8.99 15.87 16.23
N PHE A 6 8.09 16.15 17.17
CA PHE A 6 6.91 16.98 16.92
C PHE A 6 7.30 18.36 16.38
N ARG A 7 8.18 19.10 17.08
CA ARG A 7 8.60 20.44 16.65
C ARG A 7 9.28 20.44 15.28
N HIS A 8 10.08 19.41 14.98
CA HIS A 8 10.74 19.30 13.69
C HIS A 8 9.72 19.18 12.54
N TYR A 9 8.75 18.28 12.67
CA TYR A 9 7.77 18.03 11.62
C TYR A 9 6.66 19.08 11.56
N ASP A 10 6.29 19.69 12.68
CA ASP A 10 5.30 20.78 12.72
C ASP A 10 5.73 21.96 11.83
N THR A 11 7.02 22.30 11.84
CA THR A 11 7.56 23.33 10.94
C THR A 11 7.72 22.88 9.48
N LEU A 12 7.76 21.57 9.22
CA LEU A 12 8.03 21.00 7.90
C LEU A 12 6.73 20.73 7.11
N LEU A 13 5.71 20.20 7.79
CA LEU A 13 4.49 19.68 7.16
C LEU A 13 3.51 20.78 6.75
N GLY A 14 3.75 22.04 7.16
CA GLY A 14 2.87 23.16 6.89
C GLY A 14 1.52 23.03 7.60
N THR A 15 0.69 24.07 7.50
CA THR A 15 -0.69 24.03 8.00
C THR A 15 -1.62 23.50 6.93
N ALA A 16 -2.54 22.62 7.32
CA ALA A 16 -3.60 22.17 6.43
C ALA A 16 -4.36 23.38 5.87
N VAL A 17 -4.57 23.41 4.56
CA VAL A 17 -5.39 24.42 3.91
C VAL A 17 -6.84 24.17 4.30
N GLU A 18 -7.57 25.22 4.68
CA GLU A 18 -9.02 25.11 4.85
C GLU A 18 -9.64 24.76 3.49
N HIS A 19 -10.24 23.58 3.41
CA HIS A 19 -10.99 23.16 2.25
C HIS A 19 -12.42 23.69 2.39
N ASP A 20 -12.91 24.42 1.39
CA ASP A 20 -14.30 24.91 1.34
C ASP A 20 -15.36 23.78 1.47
N HIS A 21 -14.95 22.55 1.19
CA HIS A 21 -15.80 21.38 1.20
C HIS A 21 -15.10 20.22 1.92
N SER A 22 -15.81 19.60 2.86
CA SER A 22 -15.42 18.35 3.49
C SER A 22 -16.25 17.21 2.90
N MET A 23 -15.61 16.10 2.56
CA MET A 23 -16.27 14.92 2.02
C MET A 23 -16.39 13.87 3.12
N ASP A 24 -17.62 13.50 3.47
CA ASP A 24 -17.86 12.42 4.43
C ASP A 24 -17.63 11.06 3.75
N LEU A 25 -16.44 10.49 3.98
CA LEU A 25 -16.06 9.20 3.42
C LEU A 25 -16.97 8.07 3.89
N SER A 26 -17.62 8.19 5.06
CA SER A 26 -18.55 7.18 5.55
C SER A 26 -19.84 7.10 4.72
N GLN A 27 -20.19 8.18 4.01
CA GLN A 27 -21.31 8.21 3.06
C GLN A 27 -20.92 7.66 1.69
N LEU A 28 -19.62 7.52 1.41
CA LEU A 28 -19.10 7.10 0.12
C LEU A 28 -18.64 5.63 0.13
N ILE A 29 -18.13 5.15 1.26
CA ILE A 29 -17.49 3.84 1.39
C ILE A 29 -18.02 3.15 2.64
N GLU A 30 -18.52 1.93 2.48
CA GLU A 30 -18.84 1.06 3.62
C GLU A 30 -17.54 0.50 4.21
N GLY A 31 -17.38 0.65 5.52
CA GLY A 31 -16.23 0.09 6.23
C GLY A 31 -16.17 -1.42 6.06
N SER A 32 -15.01 -1.94 5.68
CA SER A 32 -14.77 -3.39 5.56
C SER A 32 -14.05 -3.90 6.79
N ASP A 33 -14.26 -5.17 7.16
CA ASP A 33 -13.41 -5.82 8.16
C ASP A 33 -12.00 -5.95 7.60
N LEU A 34 -11.03 -5.41 8.35
CA LEU A 34 -9.62 -5.37 7.98
C LEU A 34 -8.78 -6.33 8.84
N SER A 35 -9.43 -7.16 9.67
CA SER A 35 -8.76 -8.09 10.60
C SER A 35 -7.78 -9.04 9.90
N ASP A 36 -8.04 -9.38 8.64
CA ASP A 36 -7.21 -10.29 7.85
C ASP A 36 -6.00 -9.62 7.16
N LEU A 37 -5.82 -8.29 7.24
CA LEU A 37 -4.66 -7.61 6.62
C LEU A 37 -3.32 -8.02 7.24
N ASP A 38 -3.32 -8.36 8.53
CA ASP A 38 -2.13 -8.84 9.24
C ASP A 38 -1.92 -10.36 9.07
N ALA A 39 -2.86 -11.06 8.42
CA ALA A 39 -2.75 -12.49 8.17
C ALA A 39 -1.65 -12.77 7.15
N THR A 40 -0.94 -13.88 7.34
CA THR A 40 0.05 -14.33 6.35
C THR A 40 -0.65 -15.02 5.19
N PHE A 41 -0.31 -14.63 3.95
CA PHE A 41 -0.79 -15.29 2.74
C PHE A 41 -0.39 -16.77 2.69
N CYS A 42 -1.31 -17.64 2.24
CA CYS A 42 -0.99 -19.04 2.05
C CYS A 42 -0.03 -19.24 0.85
N PRO A 43 0.72 -20.36 0.79
CA PRO A 43 1.58 -20.65 -0.35
C PRO A 43 0.87 -20.59 -1.71
N GLU A 44 -0.34 -21.12 -1.78
CA GLU A 44 -1.15 -21.17 -3.00
C GLU A 44 -1.52 -19.76 -3.48
N GLU A 45 -1.95 -18.90 -2.56
CA GLU A 45 -2.32 -17.52 -2.87
C GLU A 45 -1.14 -16.72 -3.40
N ARG A 46 0.03 -16.85 -2.78
CA ARG A 46 1.27 -16.22 -3.25
C ARG A 46 1.59 -16.64 -4.68
N TRP A 47 1.37 -17.90 -5.02
CA TRP A 47 1.63 -18.41 -6.37
C TRP A 47 0.59 -18.02 -7.40
N GLU A 48 -0.68 -17.95 -7.02
CA GLU A 48 -1.71 -17.38 -7.87
C GLU A 48 -1.48 -15.89 -8.17
N ALA A 49 -0.96 -15.13 -7.20
CA ALA A 49 -0.59 -13.74 -7.42
C ALA A 49 0.53 -13.61 -8.47
N VAL A 50 1.57 -14.44 -8.40
CA VAL A 50 2.67 -14.44 -9.38
C VAL A 50 2.19 -14.83 -10.78
N LYS A 51 1.29 -15.81 -10.89
CA LYS A 51 0.67 -16.18 -12.17
C LYS A 51 -0.18 -15.07 -12.78
N ARG A 52 -0.67 -14.11 -11.99
CA ARG A 52 -1.47 -12.97 -12.47
C ARG A 52 -0.63 -11.76 -12.88
N LEU A 53 0.67 -11.72 -12.58
CA LEU A 53 1.55 -10.63 -13.01
C LEU A 53 1.48 -10.44 -14.53
N PRO A 54 1.42 -9.22 -15.07
CA PRO A 54 1.39 -9.05 -16.52
C PRO A 54 2.65 -9.63 -17.18
N ALA A 55 2.49 -10.29 -18.33
CA ALA A 55 3.62 -10.75 -19.13
C ALA A 55 4.45 -9.53 -19.56
N HIS A 56 5.77 -9.69 -19.62
CA HIS A 56 6.72 -8.64 -20.02
C HIS A 56 6.72 -7.43 -19.09
N LYS A 57 6.20 -7.55 -17.86
CA LYS A 57 6.47 -6.57 -16.80
C LYS A 57 7.98 -6.46 -16.64
N ALA A 58 8.50 -5.23 -16.68
CA ALA A 58 9.90 -4.97 -16.41
C ALA A 58 10.29 -5.60 -15.07
N ALA A 59 11.47 -6.21 -15.03
CA ALA A 59 12.02 -6.76 -13.81
C ALA A 59 12.12 -5.65 -12.75
N GLU A 60 11.86 -6.02 -11.51
CA GLU A 60 12.05 -5.12 -10.38
C GLU A 60 13.56 -4.95 -10.12
N PRO A 61 13.98 -4.09 -9.17
CA PRO A 61 15.40 -3.91 -8.86
C PRO A 61 16.14 -5.20 -8.47
N ASP A 62 15.40 -6.27 -8.17
CA ASP A 62 15.91 -7.62 -7.92
C ASP A 62 16.37 -8.36 -9.19
N GLY A 63 16.01 -7.87 -10.38
CA GLY A 63 16.38 -8.45 -11.67
C GLY A 63 15.52 -9.65 -12.10
N PHE A 64 14.47 -10.02 -11.36
CA PHE A 64 13.60 -11.14 -11.72
C PHE A 64 12.40 -10.69 -12.54
N SER A 65 12.22 -11.26 -13.73
CA SER A 65 11.04 -10.99 -14.57
C SER A 65 9.83 -11.84 -14.16
N ALA A 66 8.64 -11.42 -14.57
CA ALA A 66 7.43 -12.21 -14.36
C ALA A 66 7.52 -13.60 -15.02
N GLU A 67 8.20 -13.73 -16.18
CA GLU A 67 8.45 -14.99 -16.86
C GLU A 67 9.36 -15.91 -16.04
N PHE A 68 10.41 -15.37 -15.43
CA PHE A 68 11.29 -16.14 -14.56
C PHE A 68 10.51 -16.69 -13.35
N LEU A 69 9.76 -15.82 -12.65
CA LEU A 69 9.02 -16.21 -11.45
C LEU A 69 7.94 -17.26 -11.72
N ARG A 70 7.36 -17.32 -12.92
CA ARG A 70 6.32 -18.29 -13.27
C ARG A 70 6.85 -19.68 -13.63
N VAL A 71 8.13 -19.79 -14.00
CA VAL A 71 8.76 -21.03 -14.47
C VAL A 71 9.57 -21.71 -13.35
N CYS A 72 9.96 -20.97 -12.32
CA CYS A 72 10.48 -21.52 -11.06
C CYS A 72 9.37 -22.14 -10.21
#